data_AF-A0A7T5END8-F1
#
_entry.id   AF-A0A7T5END8-F1
#
_cell.length_a   1.000
_cell.length_b   1.000
_cell.length_c   1.000
_cell.angle_alpha   90.00
_cell.angle_beta   90.00
_cell.angle_gamma   90.00
#
_symmetry.space_group_name_H-M   'P 1'
#
loop_
_entity.id
_entity.type
_entity.pdbx_description
1 polymer ?
#
loop_
_entity_poly.entity_id
_entity_poly.type
_entity_poly.pdbx_seq_one_letter_code
_entity_poly.pdbx_strand_id
1 'polypeptide(L)'
;MRARDKAILRDLERFRCLSRDDIIRLHFVGLRNPVNEANRVLRRLRDRGEVEVITSQAPYVYALKPSPIKRDSQKIPHYLEIVSVYHQMAQLRAPDIFIPEPKYGKGLPEPDAFAIWGKPMYLEVQRNQFTPAVWADKFARYRTLYHRGDWTRELWQNKQAPAFPWLIILTDNRIAVPDGLPFRVFQIRGIRELIK
;
A
#
# COMPACT_ATOMS: atom_id res chain seq x y z
N MET A 1 -2.07 -5.94 26.86
CA MET A 1 -2.24 -4.98 25.74
C MET A 1 -3.69 -5.00 25.28
N ARG A 2 -4.33 -3.86 24.98
CA ARG A 2 -5.77 -3.85 24.58
C ARG A 2 -5.95 -4.35 23.13
N ALA A 3 -7.17 -4.73 22.75
CA ALA A 3 -7.47 -5.18 21.39
C ALA A 3 -7.11 -4.11 20.32
N ARG A 4 -7.44 -2.84 20.59
CA ARG A 4 -7.08 -1.71 19.72
C ARG A 4 -5.57 -1.51 19.62
N ASP A 5 -4.84 -1.66 20.73
CA ASP A 5 -3.37 -1.56 20.75
C ASP A 5 -2.76 -2.60 19.79
N LYS A 6 -3.19 -3.86 19.90
CA LYS A 6 -2.77 -4.95 19.00
C LYS A 6 -3.15 -4.69 17.54
N ALA A 7 -4.30 -4.06 17.28
CA ALA A 7 -4.71 -3.71 15.92
C ALA A 7 -3.78 -2.64 15.31
N ILE A 8 -3.49 -1.58 16.06
CA ILE A 8 -2.56 -0.52 15.64
C ILE A 8 -1.17 -1.08 15.35
N LEU A 9 -0.64 -1.94 16.21
CA LEU A 9 0.69 -2.54 15.99
C LEU A 9 0.71 -3.42 14.73
N ARG A 10 -0.35 -4.18 14.45
CA ARG A 10 -0.46 -4.98 13.23
C ARG A 10 -0.51 -4.12 11.97
N ASP A 11 -1.25 -3.01 11.97
CA ASP A 11 -1.26 -2.12 10.80
C ASP A 11 0.05 -1.33 10.65
N LEU A 12 0.74 -0.98 11.76
CA LEU A 12 2.10 -0.43 11.71
C LEU A 12 3.12 -1.42 11.16
N GLU A 13 2.98 -2.71 11.46
CA GLU A 13 3.78 -3.77 10.85
C GLU A 13 3.52 -3.85 9.34
N ARG A 14 2.24 -3.93 8.98
CA ARG A 14 1.77 -4.09 7.60
C ARG A 14 2.18 -2.93 6.68
N PHE A 15 2.02 -1.69 7.14
CA PHE A 15 2.32 -0.50 6.34
C PHE A 15 3.70 0.10 6.62
N ARG A 16 4.48 -0.50 7.53
CA ARG A 16 5.75 -0.02 8.09
C ARG A 16 5.68 1.26 8.93
N CYS A 17 4.87 2.22 8.51
CA CYS A 17 4.55 3.41 9.29
C CYS A 17 3.17 3.97 8.93
N LEU A 18 2.63 4.75 9.87
CA LEU A 18 1.34 5.42 9.72
C LEU A 18 1.44 6.81 10.32
N SER A 19 0.80 7.80 9.71
CA SER A 19 0.62 9.09 10.37
C SER A 19 -0.40 8.96 11.50
N ARG A 20 -0.40 9.91 12.44
CA ARG A 20 -1.44 10.02 13.47
C ARG A 20 -2.84 9.97 12.86
N ASP A 21 -3.03 10.65 11.74
CA ASP A 21 -4.34 10.82 11.11
C ASP A 21 -4.79 9.52 10.41
N ASP A 22 -3.85 8.76 9.84
CA ASP A 22 -4.12 7.40 9.34
C ASP A 22 -4.56 6.48 10.49
N ILE A 23 -3.86 6.49 11.62
CA ILE A 23 -4.19 5.68 12.80
C ILE A 23 -5.59 6.03 13.33
N ILE A 24 -5.92 7.33 13.39
CA ILE A 24 -7.25 7.79 13.77
C ILE A 24 -8.31 7.22 12.83
N ARG A 25 -8.06 7.32 11.52
CA ARG A 25 -8.99 6.88 10.48
C ARG A 25 -9.14 5.35 10.40
N LEU A 26 -8.15 4.59 10.83
CA LEU A 26 -8.24 3.12 10.88
C LEU A 26 -8.91 2.61 12.16
N HIS A 27 -8.67 3.23 13.32
CA HIS A 27 -8.96 2.58 14.61
C HIS A 27 -9.85 3.38 15.57
N PHE A 28 -10.09 4.66 15.28
CA PHE A 28 -10.82 5.57 16.16
C PHE A 28 -12.05 6.21 15.50
N VAL A 29 -12.41 5.77 14.27
CA VAL A 29 -13.63 6.19 13.59
C VAL A 29 -14.86 5.90 14.46
N GLY A 30 -15.79 6.86 14.51
CA GLY A 30 -17.05 6.74 15.27
C GLY A 30 -16.94 7.08 16.76
N LEU A 31 -15.76 7.38 17.28
CA LEU A 31 -15.62 7.86 18.66
C LEU A 31 -15.96 9.35 18.78
N ARG A 32 -16.50 9.77 19.93
CA ARG A 32 -16.85 11.17 20.21
C ARG A 32 -15.63 12.11 20.20
N ASN A 33 -14.46 11.64 20.61
CA ASN A 33 -13.21 12.41 20.60
C ASN A 33 -12.04 11.56 20.10
N PRO A 34 -11.98 11.31 18.79
CA PRO A 34 -11.07 10.32 18.21
C PRO A 34 -9.61 10.76 18.33
N VAL A 35 -9.33 12.06 18.23
CA VAL A 35 -7.98 12.63 18.33
C VAL A 35 -7.39 12.45 19.73
N ASN A 36 -8.13 12.83 20.78
CA ASN A 36 -7.63 12.71 22.16
C ASN A 36 -7.46 11.24 22.57
N GLU A 37 -8.39 10.37 22.16
CA GLU A 37 -8.26 8.94 22.42
C GLU A 37 -7.08 8.33 21.66
N ALA A 38 -6.86 8.68 20.40
CA ALA A 38 -5.68 8.24 19.64
C ALA A 38 -4.38 8.70 20.31
N ASN A 39 -4.28 9.97 20.69
CA ASN A 39 -3.10 10.52 21.37
C ASN A 39 -2.80 9.81 22.70
N ARG A 40 -3.84 9.46 23.49
CA ARG A 40 -3.68 8.68 24.73
C ARG A 40 -3.14 7.28 24.46
N VAL A 41 -3.65 6.60 23.42
CA VAL A 41 -3.18 5.26 23.04
C VAL A 41 -1.76 5.31 22.50
N LEU A 42 -1.45 6.25 21.61
CA LEU A 42 -0.13 6.40 21.00
C LEU A 42 0.94 6.76 22.03
N ARG A 43 0.62 7.65 22.99
CA ARG A 43 1.50 7.95 24.12
C ARG A 43 1.78 6.67 24.93
N ARG A 44 0.74 5.91 25.27
CA ARG A 44 0.90 4.64 26.01
C ARG A 44 1.76 3.62 25.27
N LEU A 45 1.57 3.46 23.95
CA LEU A 45 2.37 2.54 23.13
C LEU A 45 3.84 2.97 23.11
N ARG A 46 4.10 4.27 22.97
CA ARG A 46 5.44 4.84 23.00
C ARG A 46 6.11 4.66 24.36
N ASP A 47 5.41 4.97 25.45
CA ASP A 47 5.96 4.87 26.81
C ASP A 47 6.28 3.40 27.19
N ARG A 48 5.61 2.43 26.56
CA ARG A 48 5.90 1.00 26.65
C ARG A 48 7.02 0.53 25.73
N GLY A 49 7.54 1.41 24.86
CA GLY A 49 8.59 1.08 23.90
C GLY A 49 8.14 0.25 22.71
N GLU A 50 6.83 0.17 22.42
CA GLU A 50 6.27 -0.61 21.31
C GLU A 50 6.39 0.11 19.96
N VAL A 51 6.39 1.46 20.02
CA VAL A 51 6.46 2.33 18.83
C VAL A 51 7.47 3.43 19.05
N GLU A 52 8.00 3.94 17.94
CA GLU A 52 8.70 5.22 17.91
C GLU A 52 7.89 6.29 17.17
N VAL A 53 8.24 7.55 17.41
CA VAL A 53 7.61 8.71 16.77
C VAL A 53 8.64 9.45 15.93
N ILE A 54 8.23 9.79 14.71
CA ILE A 54 8.98 10.58 13.75
C ILE A 54 8.32 11.96 13.72
N THR A 55 9.04 12.95 14.26
CA THR A 55 8.53 14.31 14.49
C THR A 55 9.00 15.31 13.44
N SER A 56 9.77 14.87 12.43
CA SER A 56 10.28 15.70 11.32
C SER A 56 9.18 16.18 10.36
N GLN A 57 7.97 15.66 10.46
CA GLN A 57 6.82 16.04 9.64
C GLN A 57 5.54 16.07 10.47
N ALA A 58 4.56 16.87 10.03
CA ALA A 58 3.25 16.98 10.63
C ALA A 58 2.16 16.52 9.64
N PRO A 59 1.17 15.70 10.05
CA PRO A 59 1.06 15.05 11.36
C PRO A 59 2.23 14.08 11.64
N TYR A 60 2.52 13.87 12.94
CA TYR A 60 3.60 12.95 13.35
C TYR A 60 3.34 11.54 12.82
N VAL A 61 4.44 10.86 12.46
CA VAL A 61 4.42 9.49 11.95
C VAL A 61 4.89 8.53 13.04
N TYR A 62 4.28 7.36 13.08
CA TYR A 62 4.58 6.29 14.02
C TYR A 62 5.09 5.07 13.26
N ALA A 63 6.04 4.35 13.84
CA ALA A 63 6.56 3.08 13.35
C ALA A 63 6.76 2.13 14.54
N LEU A 64 6.84 0.82 14.29
CA LEU A 64 7.14 -0.16 15.33
C LEU A 64 8.53 0.05 15.92
N LYS A 65 8.81 -0.59 17.06
CA LYS A 65 10.16 -0.72 17.61
C LYS A 65 10.54 -2.21 17.71
N PRO A 66 11.70 -2.65 17.18
CA PRO A 66 12.63 -1.88 16.36
C PRO A 66 11.98 -1.42 15.05
N SER A 67 12.40 -0.25 14.58
CA SER A 67 11.75 0.38 13.43
C SER A 67 12.15 -0.28 12.13
N PRO A 68 11.17 -0.64 11.27
CA PRO A 68 11.45 -1.14 9.93
C PRO A 68 12.00 -0.05 9.00
N ILE A 69 12.02 1.22 9.44
CA ILE A 69 12.41 2.39 8.66
C ILE A 69 13.28 3.33 9.49
N LYS A 70 14.22 4.02 8.86
CA LYS A 70 14.96 5.10 9.53
C LYS A 70 14.06 6.33 9.68
N ARG A 71 14.25 7.10 10.76
CA ARG A 71 13.44 8.30 11.08
C ARG A 71 13.52 9.40 10.01
N ASP A 72 14.63 9.48 9.31
CA ASP A 72 14.94 10.42 8.23
C ASP A 72 14.78 9.80 6.84
N SER A 73 14.16 8.62 6.75
CA SER A 73 14.01 7.90 5.50
C SER A 73 13.18 8.69 4.49
N GLN A 74 13.76 8.94 3.31
CA GLN A 74 13.07 9.50 2.16
C GLN A 74 11.91 8.61 1.65
N LYS A 75 11.81 7.36 2.13
CA LYS A 75 10.69 6.45 1.80
C LYS A 75 9.45 6.67 2.64
N ILE A 76 9.51 7.39 3.77
CA ILE A 76 8.33 7.63 4.63
C ILE A 76 7.16 8.19 3.81
N PRO A 77 7.33 9.24 2.99
CA PRO A 77 6.20 9.79 2.26
C PRO A 77 5.67 8.85 1.18
N HIS A 78 6.45 7.87 0.72
CA HIS A 78 5.98 6.82 -0.19
C HIS A 78 5.10 5.79 0.52
N TYR A 79 5.49 5.34 1.71
CA TYR A 79 4.64 4.43 2.51
C TYR A 79 3.31 5.08 2.88
N LEU A 80 3.32 6.38 3.23
CA LEU A 80 2.08 7.11 3.51
C LEU A 80 1.17 7.22 2.27
N GLU A 81 1.73 7.30 1.07
CA GLU A 81 0.91 7.30 -0.15
C GLU A 81 0.26 5.94 -0.41
N ILE A 82 0.95 4.83 -0.11
CA ILE A 82 0.33 3.49 -0.15
C ILE A 82 -0.86 3.40 0.81
N VAL A 83 -0.74 3.97 2.01
CA VAL A 83 -1.84 4.05 2.99
C VAL A 83 -2.97 4.94 2.47
N SER A 84 -2.65 6.07 1.85
CA SER A 84 -3.62 6.95 1.17
C SER A 84 -4.44 6.18 0.13
N VAL A 85 -3.80 5.33 -0.69
CA VAL A 85 -4.48 4.48 -1.67
C VAL A 85 -5.42 3.48 -1.00
N TYR A 86 -4.97 2.79 0.06
CA TYR A 86 -5.84 1.91 0.86
C TYR A 86 -7.07 2.67 1.39
N HIS A 87 -6.86 3.87 1.92
CA HIS A 87 -7.93 4.73 2.42
C HIS A 87 -8.92 5.18 1.34
N GLN A 88 -8.45 5.48 0.12
CA GLN A 88 -9.32 5.80 -1.01
C GLN A 88 -10.18 4.60 -1.43
N MET A 89 -9.60 3.39 -1.46
CA MET A 89 -10.36 2.16 -1.70
C MET A 89 -11.41 1.95 -0.60
N ALA A 90 -10.99 2.00 0.66
CA ALA A 90 -11.84 1.72 1.82
C ALA A 90 -13.01 2.71 2.00
N GLN A 91 -12.91 3.95 1.47
CA GLN A 91 -14.04 4.88 1.42
C GLN A 91 -15.21 4.38 0.56
N LEU A 92 -14.90 3.62 -0.49
CA LEU A 92 -15.86 3.16 -1.49
C LEU A 92 -16.33 1.74 -1.12
N ARG A 93 -15.37 0.84 -0.85
CA ARG A 93 -15.57 -0.50 -0.30
C ARG A 93 -14.25 -0.98 0.27
N ALA A 94 -14.23 -1.60 1.46
CA ALA A 94 -13.00 -2.18 1.97
C ALA A 94 -12.43 -3.23 0.99
N PRO A 95 -11.12 -3.19 0.67
CA PRO A 95 -10.50 -4.25 -0.12
C PRO A 95 -10.51 -5.58 0.64
N ASP A 96 -10.83 -6.65 -0.07
CA ASP A 96 -10.91 -8.01 0.46
C ASP A 96 -9.50 -8.48 0.87
N ILE A 97 -8.50 -8.10 0.07
CA ILE A 97 -7.07 -8.25 0.37
C ILE A 97 -6.37 -6.93 0.03
N PHE A 98 -5.42 -6.51 0.87
CA PHE A 98 -4.48 -5.45 0.52
C PHE A 98 -3.12 -5.72 1.18
N ILE A 99 -2.10 -5.96 0.36
CA ILE A 99 -0.75 -6.34 0.78
C ILE A 99 0.19 -5.23 0.29
N PRO A 100 0.71 -4.38 1.19
CA PRO A 100 1.75 -3.42 0.85
C PRO A 100 3.05 -4.15 0.46
N GLU A 101 3.73 -3.67 -0.57
CA GLU A 101 5.04 -4.14 -1.05
C GLU A 101 5.21 -5.68 -1.07
N PRO A 102 4.32 -6.43 -1.75
CA PRO A 102 4.45 -7.88 -1.84
C PRO A 102 5.78 -8.26 -2.52
N LYS A 103 6.37 -9.37 -2.07
CA LYS A 103 7.67 -9.84 -2.54
C LYS A 103 7.50 -11.07 -3.44
N TYR A 104 7.83 -10.91 -4.72
CA TYR A 104 7.77 -12.00 -5.70
C TYR A 104 9.13 -12.66 -5.98
N GLY A 105 10.24 -12.01 -5.59
CA GLY A 105 11.59 -12.53 -5.75
C GLY A 105 12.46 -11.69 -6.71
N LYS A 106 13.75 -12.03 -6.80
CA LYS A 106 14.71 -11.27 -7.61
C LYS A 106 14.35 -11.31 -9.09
N GLY A 107 14.33 -10.16 -9.76
CA GLY A 107 14.00 -10.04 -11.18
C GLY A 107 12.51 -10.09 -11.51
N LEU A 108 11.65 -10.23 -10.50
CA LEU A 108 10.19 -10.13 -10.61
C LEU A 108 9.72 -8.73 -10.19
N PRO A 109 8.46 -8.35 -10.50
CA PRO A 109 7.99 -7.02 -10.18
C PRO A 109 7.93 -6.81 -8.67
N GLU A 110 8.14 -5.57 -8.26
CA GLU A 110 7.97 -5.10 -6.88
C GLU A 110 6.88 -4.03 -6.93
N PRO A 111 5.59 -4.42 -7.00
CA PRO A 111 4.50 -3.46 -6.92
C PRO A 111 4.50 -2.79 -5.55
N ASP A 112 3.99 -1.56 -5.48
CA ASP A 112 3.87 -0.82 -4.23
C ASP A 112 2.77 -1.43 -3.35
N ALA A 113 1.73 -2.00 -3.96
CA ALA A 113 0.77 -2.86 -3.29
C ALA A 113 0.11 -3.87 -4.22
N PHE A 114 -0.38 -4.96 -3.65
CA PHE A 114 -1.33 -5.86 -4.29
C PHE A 114 -2.67 -5.77 -3.56
N ALA A 115 -3.77 -5.73 -4.31
CA ALA A 115 -5.11 -5.71 -3.72
C ALA A 115 -6.07 -6.64 -4.45
N ILE A 116 -7.05 -7.15 -3.70
CA ILE A 116 -8.29 -7.70 -4.26
C ILE A 116 -9.39 -6.72 -3.89
N TRP A 117 -9.91 -6.05 -4.91
CA TRP A 117 -10.99 -5.09 -4.75
C TRP A 117 -11.98 -5.29 -5.90
N GLY A 118 -12.74 -6.38 -5.81
CA GLY A 118 -13.62 -6.90 -6.87
C GLY A 118 -12.84 -7.67 -7.93
N LYS A 119 -11.68 -7.16 -8.33
CA LYS A 119 -10.69 -7.84 -9.16
C LYS A 119 -9.30 -7.78 -8.51
N PRO A 120 -8.41 -8.75 -8.80
CA PRO A 120 -7.02 -8.67 -8.37
C PRO A 120 -6.30 -7.56 -9.13
N MET A 121 -5.47 -6.79 -8.43
CA MET A 121 -4.70 -5.69 -9.02
C MET A 121 -3.33 -5.50 -8.35
N TYR A 122 -2.35 -5.19 -9.18
CA TYR A 122 -1.09 -4.59 -8.79
C TYR A 122 -1.22 -3.07 -8.83
N LEU A 123 -0.72 -2.41 -7.81
CA LEU A 123 -0.76 -0.96 -7.64
C LEU A 123 0.67 -0.42 -7.70
N GLU A 124 0.89 0.55 -8.59
CA GLU A 124 2.13 1.32 -8.74
C GLU A 124 1.80 2.79 -8.46
N VAL A 125 2.32 3.33 -7.37
CA VAL A 125 2.05 4.68 -6.85
C VAL A 125 3.19 5.61 -7.24
N GLN A 126 3.00 6.35 -8.32
CA GLN A 126 4.03 7.23 -8.84
C GLN A 126 4.04 8.58 -8.11
N ARG A 127 4.98 8.74 -7.18
CA ARG A 127 5.23 10.04 -6.52
C ARG A 127 6.24 10.93 -7.24
N ASN A 128 7.17 10.32 -7.96
CA ASN A 128 8.23 11.00 -8.70
C ASN A 128 8.17 10.60 -10.16
N GLN A 129 8.60 11.50 -11.06
CA GLN A 129 8.70 11.17 -12.47
C GLN A 129 9.80 10.13 -12.70
N PHE A 130 9.45 9.03 -13.37
CA PHE A 130 10.37 8.00 -13.78
C PHE A 130 10.70 8.16 -15.26
N THR A 131 11.92 7.79 -15.63
CA THR A 131 12.33 7.79 -17.03
C THR A 131 11.60 6.69 -17.81
N PRO A 132 11.48 6.81 -19.14
CA PRO A 132 10.91 5.74 -19.97
C PRO A 132 11.61 4.39 -19.78
N ALA A 133 12.94 4.39 -19.55
CA ALA A 133 13.71 3.16 -19.29
C ALA A 133 13.27 2.45 -18.00
N VAL A 134 13.02 3.19 -16.92
CA VAL A 134 12.53 2.62 -15.65
C VAL A 134 11.16 1.97 -15.83
N TRP A 135 10.28 2.60 -16.62
CA TRP A 135 8.97 2.02 -16.94
C TRP A 135 9.07 0.79 -17.84
N ALA A 136 9.93 0.82 -18.85
CA ALA A 136 10.20 -0.33 -19.71
C ALA A 136 10.66 -1.55 -18.87
N ASP A 137 11.57 -1.34 -17.92
CA ASP A 137 12.03 -2.37 -16.99
C ASP A 137 10.90 -2.89 -16.09
N LYS A 138 10.04 -1.99 -15.57
CA LYS A 138 8.87 -2.39 -14.78
C LYS A 138 7.93 -3.28 -15.61
N PHE A 139 7.56 -2.87 -16.82
CA PHE A 139 6.71 -3.67 -17.71
C PHE A 139 7.36 -5.01 -18.07
N ALA A 140 8.67 -5.04 -18.32
CA ALA A 140 9.41 -6.27 -18.59
C ALA A 140 9.33 -7.24 -17.40
N ARG A 141 9.47 -6.76 -16.16
CA ARG A 141 9.30 -7.60 -14.95
C ARG A 141 7.90 -8.18 -14.82
N TYR A 142 6.84 -7.39 -15.04
CA TYR A 142 5.47 -7.92 -15.05
C TYR A 142 5.23 -8.94 -16.18
N ARG A 143 5.81 -8.72 -17.36
CA ARG A 143 5.78 -9.68 -18.47
C ARG A 143 6.47 -10.99 -18.08
N THR A 144 7.63 -10.93 -17.43
CA THR A 144 8.32 -12.10 -16.89
C THR A 144 7.44 -12.83 -15.87
N LEU A 145 6.81 -12.12 -14.93
CA LEU A 145 5.90 -12.74 -13.98
C LEU A 145 4.73 -13.44 -14.68
N TYR A 146 4.11 -12.77 -15.66
CA TYR A 146 3.02 -13.34 -16.45
C TYR A 146 3.41 -14.67 -17.10
N HIS A 147 4.53 -14.70 -17.82
CA HIS A 147 4.99 -15.90 -18.54
C HIS A 147 5.50 -17.01 -17.62
N ARG A 148 6.09 -16.65 -16.48
CA ARG A 148 6.51 -17.63 -15.47
C ARG A 148 5.31 -18.41 -14.91
N GLY A 149 4.14 -17.78 -14.85
CA GLY A 149 2.89 -18.45 -14.46
C GLY A 149 2.73 -18.67 -12.95
N ASP A 150 3.69 -18.26 -12.12
CA ASP A 150 3.63 -18.40 -10.66
C ASP A 150 2.35 -17.80 -10.06
N TRP A 151 1.88 -16.69 -10.64
CA TRP A 151 0.67 -15.97 -10.24
C TRP A 151 -0.59 -16.85 -10.27
N THR A 152 -0.60 -17.94 -11.04
CA THR A 152 -1.72 -18.89 -11.12
C THR A 152 -1.84 -19.78 -9.89
N ARG A 153 -0.78 -19.87 -9.07
CA ARG A 153 -0.71 -20.71 -7.86
C ARG A 153 -1.03 -19.96 -6.58
N GLU A 154 -1.25 -18.65 -6.68
CA GLU A 154 -1.61 -17.82 -5.55
C GLU A 154 -2.91 -18.29 -4.88
N LEU A 155 -2.96 -18.27 -3.55
CA LEU A 155 -4.10 -18.82 -2.79
C LEU A 155 -5.44 -18.16 -3.09
N TRP A 156 -5.41 -16.92 -3.58
CA TRP A 156 -6.60 -16.16 -3.94
C TRP A 156 -7.14 -16.48 -5.34
N GLN A 157 -6.43 -17.28 -6.14
CA GLN A 157 -6.84 -17.61 -7.50
C GLN A 157 -8.08 -18.51 -7.53
N ASN A 158 -8.96 -18.24 -8.49
CA ASN A 158 -9.96 -19.21 -8.90
C ASN A 158 -9.29 -20.26 -9.79
N LYS A 159 -9.19 -21.50 -9.31
CA LYS A 159 -8.57 -22.62 -10.05
C LYS A 159 -9.21 -22.90 -11.41
N GLN A 160 -10.48 -22.56 -11.60
CA GLN A 160 -11.22 -22.78 -12.85
C GLN A 160 -11.04 -21.63 -13.84
N ALA A 161 -10.70 -20.43 -13.35
CA ALA A 161 -10.57 -19.22 -14.16
C ALA A 161 -9.47 -18.33 -13.58
N PRO A 162 -8.18 -18.72 -13.72
CA PRO A 162 -7.08 -17.94 -13.20
C PRO A 162 -7.03 -16.59 -13.91
N ALA A 163 -6.91 -15.51 -13.14
CA ALA A 163 -6.86 -14.15 -13.66
C ALA A 163 -5.56 -13.46 -13.26
N PHE A 164 -4.83 -12.95 -14.27
CA PHE A 164 -3.68 -12.10 -13.98
C PHE A 164 -4.16 -10.75 -13.42
N PRO A 165 -3.57 -10.25 -12.33
CA PRO A 165 -3.98 -8.97 -11.76
C PRO A 165 -3.86 -7.81 -12.74
N TRP A 166 -4.80 -6.87 -12.68
CA TRP A 166 -4.68 -5.62 -13.44
C TRP A 166 -3.49 -4.82 -12.93
N LEU A 167 -2.71 -4.23 -13.84
CA LEU A 167 -1.67 -3.28 -13.46
C LEU A 167 -2.25 -1.88 -13.42
N ILE A 168 -2.45 -1.34 -12.22
CA ILE A 168 -2.95 0.01 -11.99
C ILE A 168 -1.78 0.92 -11.65
N ILE A 169 -1.59 1.95 -12.46
CA ILE A 169 -0.58 2.97 -12.24
C ILE A 169 -1.28 4.26 -11.81
N LEU A 170 -1.04 4.66 -10.56
CA LEU A 170 -1.50 5.93 -10.02
C LEU A 170 -0.49 7.01 -10.36
N THR A 171 -0.84 7.89 -11.29
CA THR A 171 0.05 8.91 -11.83
C THR A 171 -0.70 10.10 -12.39
N ASP A 172 -0.11 11.28 -12.27
CA ASP A 172 -0.57 12.50 -12.95
C ASP A 172 -0.09 12.60 -14.40
N ASN A 173 0.92 11.81 -14.77
CA ASN A 173 1.61 11.87 -16.05
C ASN A 173 1.24 10.68 -16.94
N ARG A 174 1.16 10.93 -18.24
CA ARG A 174 0.96 9.84 -19.21
C ARG A 174 2.26 9.07 -19.40
N ILE A 175 2.22 7.77 -19.13
CA ILE A 175 3.31 6.82 -19.34
C ILE A 175 3.04 6.08 -20.65
N ALA A 176 4.07 5.95 -21.49
CA ALA A 176 4.00 5.10 -22.67
C ALA A 176 3.90 3.63 -22.23
N VAL A 177 2.78 2.98 -22.58
CA VAL A 177 2.57 1.55 -22.33
C VAL A 177 3.01 0.79 -23.58
N PRO A 178 3.91 -0.20 -23.46
CA PRO A 178 4.30 -1.03 -24.59
C PRO A 178 3.09 -1.78 -25.18
N ASP A 179 3.04 -1.86 -26.51
CA ASP A 179 2.05 -2.68 -27.20
C ASP A 179 2.26 -4.18 -26.90
N GLY A 180 1.18 -4.96 -27.03
CA GLY A 180 1.21 -6.42 -26.93
C GLY A 180 1.46 -6.96 -25.52
N LEU A 181 1.21 -6.17 -24.46
CA LEU A 181 1.25 -6.72 -23.09
C LEU A 181 0.14 -7.77 -22.91
N PRO A 182 0.44 -8.92 -22.29
CA PRO A 182 -0.53 -10.00 -22.13
C PRO A 182 -1.50 -9.77 -20.96
N PHE A 183 -1.48 -8.58 -20.35
CA PHE A 183 -2.29 -8.18 -19.23
C PHE A 183 -2.77 -6.73 -19.39
N ARG A 184 -3.81 -6.38 -18.65
CA ARG A 184 -4.41 -5.04 -18.71
C ARG A 184 -3.62 -4.05 -17.85
N VAL A 185 -3.35 -2.88 -18.41
CA VAL A 185 -2.73 -1.75 -17.74
C VAL A 185 -3.70 -0.58 -17.73
N PHE A 186 -3.88 0.04 -16.58
CA PHE A 186 -4.69 1.24 -16.40
C PHE A 186 -3.84 2.33 -15.77
N GLN A 187 -3.99 3.56 -16.26
CA GLN A 187 -3.35 4.74 -15.67
C GLN A 187 -4.47 5.65 -15.17
N ILE A 188 -4.41 6.00 -13.89
CA ILE A 188 -5.46 6.77 -13.20
C ILE A 188 -4.82 7.80 -12.29
N ARG A 189 -5.54 8.89 -12.01
CA ARG A 189 -5.09 9.88 -11.01
C ARG A 189 -5.55 9.56 -9.60
N GLY A 190 -6.60 8.75 -9.47
CA GLY A 190 -7.13 8.33 -8.18
C GLY A 190 -8.10 7.16 -8.30
N ILE A 191 -8.29 6.44 -7.20
CA ILE A 191 -9.04 5.17 -7.18
C ILE A 191 -10.48 5.31 -7.68
N ARG A 192 -11.10 6.48 -7.51
CA ARG A 192 -12.48 6.74 -7.98
C ARG A 192 -12.64 6.60 -9.50
N GLU A 193 -11.58 6.76 -10.28
CA GLU A 193 -11.63 6.60 -11.73
C GLU A 193 -11.85 5.14 -12.16
N LEU A 194 -11.59 4.16 -11.28
CA LEU A 194 -11.81 2.73 -11.57
C LEU A 194 -13.27 2.29 -11.43
N ILE A 195 -14.14 3.12 -10.85
CA ILE A 195 -15.57 2.81 -10.67
C ILE A 195 -16.42 3.34 -11.84
N LYS A 196 -15.85 4.18 -12.71
CA LYS A 196 -16.57 4.78 -13.83
C LYS A 196 -16.87 3.80 -14.96
#